data_AF-A0A369LH56-F1
#
_entry.id   AF-A0A369LH56-F1
#
_cell.length_a   1.000
_cell.length_b   1.000
_cell.length_c   1.000
_cell.angle_alpha   90.00
_cell.angle_beta   90.00
_cell.angle_gamma   90.00
#
_symmetry.space_group_name_H-M   'P 1'
#
loop_
_entity.id
_entity.type
_entity.pdbx_description
1 polymer ?
#
loop_
_entity_poly.entity_id
_entity_poly.type
_entity_poly.pdbx_seq_one_letter_code
_entity_poly.pdbx_strand_id
1 'polypeptide(L)'
;MIANSNKRVWWKCKEGHEWSGLIVNRARKGKADPGCPYCSGRKVLAGCNDLATTHPGIAAMWHPRMNKRLKPTGVQAISRKPVWRRGECGHVYQMAVRDRVRARPGYCPYCSGRKRPERPIRLD
;
A
#
# COMPACT_ATOMS: atom_id res chain seq x y z
N MET A 1 -8.90 15.96 37.68
CA MET A 1 -9.69 14.99 36.89
C MET A 1 -9.09 14.87 35.50
N ILE A 2 -8.41 13.76 35.18
CA ILE A 2 -7.95 13.52 33.81
C ILE A 2 -9.13 12.93 33.05
N ALA A 3 -9.69 13.68 32.11
CA ALA A 3 -10.81 13.27 31.28
C ALA A 3 -10.41 12.08 30.38
N ASN A 4 -10.45 10.86 30.92
CA ASN A 4 -10.24 9.62 30.17
C ASN A 4 -11.52 9.24 29.42
N SER A 5 -11.94 10.11 28.51
CA SER A 5 -13.16 9.88 27.74
C SER A 5 -12.84 8.96 26.56
N ASN A 6 -13.33 7.72 26.63
CA ASN A 6 -13.37 6.77 25.51
C ASN A 6 -14.37 7.19 24.40
N LYS A 7 -14.80 8.46 24.39
CA LYS A 7 -15.66 9.01 23.33
C LYS A 7 -14.89 9.07 22.01
N ARG A 8 -15.51 8.53 20.97
CA ARG A 8 -15.09 8.70 19.58
C ARG A 8 -15.67 9.99 19.03
N VAL A 9 -14.83 10.79 18.40
CA VAL A 9 -15.25 11.98 17.66
C VAL A 9 -14.59 11.97 16.28
N TRP A 10 -15.15 12.77 15.37
CA TRP A 10 -14.62 12.98 14.03
C TRP A 10 -13.61 14.13 14.05
N TRP A 11 -12.48 13.92 13.39
CA TRP A 11 -11.39 14.87 13.25
C TRP A 11 -11.20 15.21 11.79
N LYS A 12 -10.75 16.43 11.51
CA LYS A 12 -10.36 16.90 10.18
C LYS A 12 -8.95 17.48 10.24
N CYS A 13 -8.09 17.15 9.28
CA CYS A 13 -6.76 17.77 9.19
C CYS A 13 -6.74 18.95 8.21
N LYS A 14 -5.59 19.63 8.13
CA LYS A 14 -5.36 20.75 7.20
C LYS A 14 -5.55 20.36 5.74
N GLU A 15 -5.16 19.14 5.37
CA GLU A 15 -5.37 18.56 4.04
C GLU A 15 -6.84 18.16 3.78
N GLY A 16 -7.74 18.41 4.72
CA GLY A 16 -9.17 18.12 4.57
C GLY A 16 -9.58 16.68 4.85
N HIS A 17 -8.66 15.77 5.16
CA HIS A 17 -9.01 14.38 5.46
C HIS A 17 -9.79 14.26 6.77
N GLU A 18 -10.82 13.41 6.76
CA GLU A 18 -11.70 13.18 7.90
C GLU A 18 -11.52 11.77 8.47
N TRP A 19 -11.40 11.64 9.79
CA TRP A 19 -11.31 10.32 10.43
C TRP A 19 -11.92 10.33 11.83
N SER A 20 -12.47 9.19 12.25
CA SER A 20 -12.95 8.99 13.60
C SER A 20 -11.88 8.37 14.52
N GLY A 21 -11.75 8.92 15.73
CA GLY A 21 -10.78 8.46 16.73
C GLY A 21 -11.16 8.85 18.15
N LEU A 22 -10.58 8.15 19.13
CA LEU A 22 -10.80 8.44 20.55
C LEU A 22 -10.10 9.74 20.95
N ILE A 23 -10.78 10.56 21.76
CA ILE A 23 -10.20 11.81 22.31
C ILE A 23 -8.93 11.52 23.12
N VAL A 24 -8.94 10.45 23.93
CA VAL A 24 -7.79 10.06 24.77
C VAL A 24 -6.51 9.83 23.96
N ASN A 25 -6.62 9.40 22.69
CA ASN A 25 -5.44 9.17 21.84
C ASN A 25 -4.67 10.46 21.52
N ARG A 26 -5.31 11.63 21.63
CA ARG A 26 -4.72 12.96 21.37
C ARG A 26 -4.38 13.71 22.67
N ALA A 27 -5.14 13.50 23.75
CA ALA A 27 -5.01 14.26 25.00
C ALA A 27 -3.99 13.67 26.01
N ARG A 28 -3.49 12.45 25.80
CA ARG A 28 -2.61 11.78 26.76
C ARG A 28 -1.23 12.47 26.83
N LYS A 29 -0.95 13.14 27.95
CA LYS A 29 0.32 13.82 28.25
C LYS A 29 1.52 12.87 28.04
N GLY A 30 2.57 13.36 27.39
CA GLY A 30 3.79 12.59 27.09
C GLY A 30 3.71 11.72 25.83
N LYS A 31 2.57 11.68 25.13
CA LYS A 31 2.43 11.01 23.83
C LYS A 31 2.30 12.03 22.72
N ALA A 32 3.06 11.86 21.64
CA ALA A 32 2.85 12.65 20.42
C ALA A 32 1.43 12.42 19.89
N ASP A 33 0.77 13.50 19.50
CA ASP A 33 -0.50 13.42 18.78
C ASP A 33 -0.31 12.51 17.57
N PRO A 34 -1.11 11.43 17.42
CA PRO A 34 -0.96 10.58 16.26
C PRO A 34 -1.18 11.37 14.96
N GLY A 35 -1.94 12.46 14.96
CA GLY A 35 -2.26 13.22 13.75
C GLY A 35 -3.14 12.45 12.77
N CYS A 36 -3.27 12.99 11.56
CA CYS A 36 -4.07 12.37 10.50
C CYS A 36 -3.49 11.00 10.10
N PRO A 37 -4.28 9.90 10.20
CA PRO A 37 -3.79 8.56 9.87
C PRO A 37 -3.46 8.37 8.38
N TYR A 38 -4.02 9.20 7.49
CA TYR A 38 -3.74 9.15 6.06
C TYR A 38 -2.42 9.86 5.72
N CYS A 39 -2.26 11.12 6.14
CA CYS A 39 -1.00 11.86 6.01
C CYS A 39 0.19 11.12 6.65
N SER A 40 -0.03 10.47 7.81
CA SER A 40 1.02 9.70 8.49
C SER A 40 1.26 8.30 7.90
N GLY A 41 0.56 7.92 6.82
CA GLY A 41 0.68 6.60 6.18
C GLY A 41 0.25 5.40 7.03
N ARG A 42 -0.54 5.61 8.10
CA ARG A 42 -1.07 4.50 8.93
C ARG A 42 -2.31 3.86 8.32
N LYS A 43 -3.09 4.62 7.57
CA LYS A 43 -4.26 4.15 6.81
C LYS A 43 -4.11 4.51 5.34
N VAL A 44 -4.62 3.64 4.49
CA VAL A 44 -4.74 3.89 3.05
C VAL A 44 -6.00 4.73 2.82
N LEU A 45 -5.90 5.75 1.99
CA LEU A 45 -7.00 6.52 1.43
C LEU A 45 -6.82 6.58 -0.09
N ALA A 46 -7.78 6.00 -0.80
CA ALA A 46 -7.81 6.04 -2.25
C ALA A 46 -7.89 7.48 -2.76
N GLY A 47 -7.11 7.84 -3.77
CA GLY A 47 -6.99 9.20 -4.29
C GLY A 47 -5.97 10.07 -3.56
N CYS A 48 -5.35 9.57 -2.48
CA CYS A 48 -4.41 10.35 -1.67
C CYS A 48 -3.04 9.66 -1.56
N ASN A 49 -2.99 8.53 -0.83
CA ASN A 49 -1.73 7.86 -0.49
C ASN A 49 -1.67 6.41 -0.98
N ASP A 50 -2.66 5.97 -1.74
CA ASP A 50 -2.66 4.63 -2.32
C ASP A 50 -1.69 4.49 -3.50
N LEU A 51 -1.42 3.25 -3.88
CA LEU A 51 -0.45 2.93 -4.92
C LEU A 51 -0.92 3.36 -6.32
N ALA A 52 -2.23 3.35 -6.60
CA ALA A 52 -2.75 3.75 -7.90
C ALA A 52 -2.51 5.25 -8.12
N THR A 53 -2.76 6.07 -7.11
CA THR A 53 -2.52 7.51 -7.15
C THR A 53 -1.04 7.85 -7.15
N THR A 54 -0.24 7.24 -6.27
CA THR A 54 1.16 7.64 -6.09
C THR A 54 2.14 6.99 -7.09
N HIS A 55 1.80 5.80 -7.62
CA HIS A 55 2.69 5.02 -8.50
C HIS A 55 1.89 4.31 -9.62
N PRO A 56 1.26 5.06 -10.54
CA PRO A 56 0.35 4.50 -11.55
C PRO A 56 1.02 3.44 -12.45
N GLY A 57 2.29 3.62 -12.82
CA GLY A 57 3.03 2.62 -13.62
C GLY A 57 3.23 1.29 -12.89
N ILE A 58 3.40 1.30 -11.56
CA ILE A 58 3.50 0.07 -10.76
C ILE A 58 2.11 -0.54 -10.56
N ALA A 59 1.08 0.29 -10.39
CA ALA A 59 -0.31 -0.15 -10.30
C ALA A 59 -0.79 -0.82 -11.60
N ALA A 60 -0.31 -0.39 -12.77
CA ALA A 60 -0.63 -1.02 -14.05
C ALA A 60 -0.11 -2.47 -14.17
N MET A 61 0.95 -2.82 -13.43
CA MET A 61 1.50 -4.18 -13.41
C MET A 61 0.68 -5.17 -12.57
N TRP A 62 -0.44 -4.74 -11.96
CA TRP A 62 -1.24 -5.57 -11.07
C TRP A 62 -1.89 -6.74 -11.81
N HIS A 63 -1.75 -7.96 -11.30
CA HIS A 63 -2.39 -9.10 -11.92
C HIS A 63 -3.93 -9.05 -11.72
N PRO A 64 -4.76 -9.22 -12.77
CA PRO A 64 -6.20 -8.94 -12.71
C PRO A 64 -6.99 -9.89 -11.80
N ARG A 65 -6.58 -11.16 -11.70
CA ARG A 65 -7.36 -12.19 -10.97
C ARG A 65 -6.67 -12.77 -9.73
N MET A 66 -5.36 -12.61 -9.59
CA MET A 66 -4.58 -13.36 -8.57
C MET A 66 -4.47 -12.61 -7.23
N ASN A 67 -4.82 -11.32 -7.21
CA ASN A 67 -4.80 -10.50 -5.99
C ASN A 67 -6.13 -10.53 -5.21
N LYS A 68 -7.04 -11.45 -5.56
CA LYS A 68 -8.36 -11.60 -4.92
C LYS A 68 -9.09 -10.24 -4.90
N ARG A 69 -9.39 -9.72 -3.70
CA ARG A 69 -10.04 -8.41 -3.50
C ARG A 69 -9.07 -7.23 -3.34
N LEU A 70 -7.76 -7.48 -3.29
CA LEU A 70 -6.77 -6.44 -3.07
C LEU A 70 -6.51 -5.67 -4.37
N LYS A 71 -6.89 -4.40 -4.38
CA LYS A 71 -6.66 -3.46 -5.49
C LYS A 71 -5.48 -2.54 -5.18
N PRO A 72 -4.84 -1.92 -6.20
CA PRO A 72 -3.80 -0.91 -6.00
C PRO A 72 -4.27 0.26 -5.11
N THR A 73 -5.55 0.63 -5.19
CA THR A 73 -6.18 1.66 -4.35
C THR A 73 -6.32 1.28 -2.87
N GLY A 74 -6.07 0.02 -2.51
CA GLY A 74 -6.16 -0.51 -1.15
C GLY A 74 -4.80 -0.73 -0.48
N VAL A 75 -3.70 -0.30 -1.10
CA VAL A 75 -2.35 -0.45 -0.55
C VAL A 75 -1.54 0.83 -0.73
N GLN A 76 -0.63 1.10 0.21
CA GLN A 76 0.38 2.15 0.06
C GLN A 76 1.65 1.58 -0.58
N ALA A 77 2.47 2.45 -1.16
CA ALA A 77 3.78 2.09 -1.72
C ALA A 77 4.72 1.39 -0.72
N ILE A 78 4.60 1.70 0.58
CA ILE A 78 5.41 1.08 1.64
C ILE A 78 4.94 -0.31 2.07
N SER A 79 3.82 -0.81 1.53
CA SER A 79 3.21 -2.06 1.95
C SER A 79 4.14 -3.26 1.73
N ARG A 80 4.31 -4.07 2.78
CA ARG A 80 5.02 -5.37 2.71
C ARG A 80 4.16 -6.50 2.15
N LYS A 81 2.89 -6.25 1.82
CA LYS A 81 1.99 -7.29 1.30
C LYS A 81 2.50 -7.79 -0.06
N PRO A 82 2.72 -9.12 -0.20
CA PRO A 82 3.12 -9.70 -1.47
C PRO A 82 1.92 -9.75 -2.42
N VAL A 83 2.10 -9.24 -3.63
CA VAL A 83 1.05 -9.18 -4.65
C VAL A 83 1.55 -9.74 -5.96
N TRP A 84 0.65 -10.36 -6.70
CA TRP A 84 0.89 -10.91 -8.02
C TRP A 84 0.95 -9.79 -9.05
N ARG A 85 1.96 -9.83 -9.90
CA ARG A 85 2.24 -8.85 -10.94
C ARG A 85 2.53 -9.53 -12.26
N ARG A 86 2.22 -8.86 -13.36
CA ARG A 86 2.65 -9.24 -14.71
C ARG A 86 3.64 -8.18 -15.20
N GLY A 87 4.87 -8.58 -15.46
CA GLY A 87 5.86 -7.70 -16.09
C GLY A 87 5.57 -7.49 -17.57
N GLU A 88 6.15 -6.45 -18.17
CA GLU A 88 6.07 -6.18 -19.61
C GLU A 88 6.66 -7.33 -20.44
N CYS A 89 7.67 -8.02 -19.90
CA CYS A 89 8.21 -9.27 -20.43
C CYS A 89 7.26 -10.48 -20.37
N GLY A 90 6.01 -10.30 -19.95
CA GLY A 90 5.00 -11.35 -19.86
C GLY A 90 5.06 -12.22 -18.60
N HIS A 91 6.20 -12.30 -17.91
CA HIS A 91 6.34 -13.10 -16.70
C HIS A 91 5.42 -12.63 -15.57
N VAL A 92 4.80 -13.62 -14.91
CA VAL A 92 3.96 -13.40 -13.73
C VAL A 92 4.73 -13.80 -12.48
N TYR A 93 4.81 -12.90 -11.50
CA TYR A 93 5.52 -13.16 -10.24
C TYR A 93 4.87 -12.46 -9.05
N GLN A 94 5.14 -12.98 -7.86
CA GLN A 94 4.77 -12.36 -6.60
C GLN A 94 5.96 -11.67 -5.93
N MET A 95 5.74 -10.46 -5.40
CA MET A 95 6.68 -9.76 -4.49
C MET A 95 5.95 -8.67 -3.69
N ALA A 96 6.56 -8.16 -2.62
CA ALA A 96 5.96 -7.08 -1.84
C ALA A 96 5.85 -5.78 -2.65
N VAL A 97 4.80 -4.99 -2.41
CA VAL A 97 4.61 -3.68 -3.07
C VAL A 97 5.86 -2.80 -2.89
N ARG A 98 6.33 -2.64 -1.65
CA ARG A 98 7.51 -1.85 -1.31
C ARG A 98 8.76 -2.28 -2.07
N ASP A 99 8.98 -3.57 -2.21
CA ASP A 99 10.20 -4.08 -2.84
C ASP A 99 10.18 -3.82 -4.35
N ARG A 100 9.00 -3.84 -5.00
CA ARG A 100 8.88 -3.43 -6.40
C ARG A 100 9.08 -1.93 -6.60
N VAL A 101 8.54 -1.10 -5.70
CA VAL A 101 8.71 0.36 -5.72
C VAL A 101 10.19 0.73 -5.63
N ARG A 102 10.96 0.01 -4.81
CA ARG A 102 12.41 0.23 -4.66
C ARG A 102 13.25 -0.39 -5.77
N ALA A 103 12.71 -1.32 -6.55
CA ALA A 103 13.45 -1.98 -7.61
C ALA A 103 13.57 -1.07 -8.83
N ARG A 104 14.68 -1.22 -9.57
CA ARG A 104 14.91 -0.49 -10.83
C ARG A 104 13.72 -0.62 -11.81
N PRO A 105 13.48 0.38 -12.67
CA PRO A 105 12.52 0.27 -13.77
C PRO A 105 12.75 -1.02 -14.58
N GLY A 106 11.67 -1.64 -15.07
CA GLY A 106 11.74 -2.90 -15.80
C GLY A 106 12.20 -4.14 -14.99
N TYR A 107 12.41 -4.04 -13.68
CA TYR A 107 12.84 -5.19 -12.88
C TYR A 107 11.87 -6.38 -12.99
N CYS A 108 12.40 -7.53 -13.38
CA CYS A 108 11.73 -8.82 -13.37
C CYS A 108 12.69 -9.85 -12.75
N PRO A 109 12.25 -10.63 -11.73
CA PRO A 109 13.11 -11.57 -11.03
C PRO A 109 13.56 -12.73 -11.93
N TYR A 110 12.79 -13.06 -12.97
CA TYR A 110 13.15 -14.08 -13.96
C TYR A 110 14.18 -13.53 -14.96
N CYS A 111 13.92 -12.36 -15.57
CA CYS A 111 14.87 -11.73 -16.50
C CYS A 111 16.20 -11.36 -15.81
N SER A 112 16.19 -11.07 -14.51
CA SER A 112 17.41 -10.79 -13.75
C SER A 112 18.16 -12.05 -13.30
N GLY A 113 17.69 -13.25 -13.63
CA GLY A 113 18.27 -14.53 -13.19
C GLY A 113 18.14 -14.84 -11.70
N ARG A 114 17.41 -14.02 -10.93
CA ARG A 114 17.23 -14.24 -9.47
C ARG A 114 16.21 -15.35 -9.16
N LYS A 115 15.30 -15.61 -10.09
CA LYS A 115 14.39 -16.76 -10.06
C LYS A 115 14.55 -17.54 -11.36
N ARG A 116 14.51 -18.87 -11.26
CA ARG A 116 14.36 -19.74 -12.43
C ARG A 116 12.90 -19.70 -12.88
N PRO A 117 12.61 -19.47 -14.18
CA PRO A 117 11.24 -19.60 -14.66
C PRO A 117 10.76 -21.03 -14.42
N GLU A 118 9.50 -21.19 -14.03
CA GLU A 118 8.84 -22.49 -14.18
C GLU A 118 8.90 -22.82 -15.68
N ARG A 119 9.22 -24.08 -16.02
CA ARG A 119 9.47 -24.50 -17.42
C ARG A 119 8.43 -23.86 -18.34
N PRO A 120 8.82 -23.24 -19.46
CA PRO A 120 7.85 -22.67 -20.38
C PRO A 120 6.83 -23.75 -20.73
N ILE A 121 5.54 -23.45 -20.55
CA ILE A 121 4.49 -24.23 -21.22
C ILE A 121 4.79 -24.02 -22.70
N ARG A 122 5.27 -25.07 -23.38
CA ARG A 122 5.37 -25.07 -24.83
C ARG A 122 3.96 -24.77 -25.33
N LEU A 123 3.77 -23.55 -25.84
CA LEU A 123 2.71 -23.29 -26.79
C LEU A 123 3.33 -23.77 -28.10
N ASP A 124 3.13 -25.05 -28.41
CA ASP A 124 3.36 -25.63 -29.72
C ASP A 124 2.74 -24.75 -30.81
#